data_AF-A0A5N6K8Y4-F1
#
_entry.id   AF-A0A5N6K8Y4-F1
#
_cell.length_a   1.000
_cell.length_b   1.000
_cell.length_c   1.000
_cell.angle_alpha   90.00
_cell.angle_beta   90.00
_cell.angle_gamma   90.00
#
_symmetry.space_group_name_H-M   'P 1'
#
loop_
_entity.id
_entity.type
_entity.pdbx_description
1 polymer ?
#
loop_
_entity_poly.entity_id
_entity_poly.type
_entity_poly.pdbx_seq_one_letter_code
_entity_poly.pdbx_strand_id
1 'polypeptide(L)'
;MAAKSRFTRLDAFTKTVDEARVRTTSGGIVTIASLLIVLYLAFGEWADYRRITVHPELVVDKGRGEKMEIHLNITFPKIPCELLTLDVMDVSGEQQVGVMHGVKKVRLTPQEEGGKVIDTTALDLHNAEEAATHLDPTYCGVCYGATPPPNAKKPGCCNTCDEVREAYASVSWAFGRGENVEQCEREHYAERLDSQRKEGCRIEGGLRVNKVIGNFHIAPGRSFTNGNMHVHDLNNYFDSPVPGGHVFSHHIHSLRFGPELPEEVFKKLGSDSIIPWTNHHLNPLDNTEQITHESAYNFMYFVKVVSTSYLPIGWEHTHNSAPHDASVDIGAYGHSQDGSIETHQYSVTTHRRSLNGGDDAADGHKEKLHARGGIPGVFFSYVSYSEFPMLHKY
;
A
#
# COMPACT_ATOMS: atom_id res chain seq x y z
N MET A 1 -32.23 51.50 -48.27
CA MET A 1 -31.26 52.16 -47.36
C MET A 1 -30.65 51.08 -46.47
N ALA A 2 -29.35 50.83 -46.59
CA ALA A 2 -28.67 49.80 -45.80
C ALA A 2 -28.60 50.21 -44.34
N ALA A 3 -28.96 49.29 -43.43
CA ALA A 3 -28.91 49.51 -42.00
C ALA A 3 -27.49 49.90 -41.57
N LYS A 4 -27.31 51.12 -41.06
CA LYS A 4 -26.02 51.55 -40.49
C LYS A 4 -25.75 50.73 -39.23
N SER A 5 -24.85 49.77 -39.36
CA SER A 5 -24.41 48.91 -38.28
C SER A 5 -23.69 49.70 -37.18
N ARG A 6 -24.02 49.41 -35.92
CA ARG A 6 -23.47 50.05 -34.69
C ARG A 6 -21.95 50.00 -34.55
N PHE A 7 -21.26 49.19 -35.36
CA PHE A 7 -19.80 49.09 -35.40
C PHE A 7 -19.09 50.26 -36.09
N THR A 8 -19.82 51.13 -36.80
CA THR A 8 -19.26 52.33 -37.43
C THR A 8 -18.71 53.38 -36.46
N ARG A 9 -18.96 53.22 -35.15
CA ARG A 9 -18.39 54.08 -34.10
C ARG A 9 -17.03 53.61 -33.56
N LEU A 10 -16.58 52.41 -33.93
CA LEU A 10 -15.30 51.83 -33.47
C LEU A 10 -14.18 51.98 -34.51
N ASP A 11 -14.43 52.69 -35.62
CA ASP A 11 -13.49 52.88 -36.71
C ASP A 11 -12.71 54.20 -36.49
N ALA A 12 -11.46 54.10 -36.06
CA ALA A 12 -10.61 55.25 -35.70
C ALA A 12 -9.99 55.96 -36.91
N PHE A 13 -10.18 55.44 -38.13
CA PHE A 13 -9.54 55.95 -39.35
C PHE A 13 -10.55 56.55 -40.34
N THR A 14 -10.21 57.68 -40.96
CA THR A 14 -11.03 58.33 -41.98
C THR A 14 -11.08 57.46 -43.24
N LYS A 15 -12.29 57.12 -43.71
CA LYS A 15 -12.47 56.28 -44.90
C LYS A 15 -12.01 57.03 -46.16
N THR A 16 -11.19 56.37 -46.97
CA THR A 16 -10.75 56.89 -48.28
C THR A 16 -11.93 56.99 -49.25
N VAL A 17 -11.89 57.96 -50.17
CA VAL A 17 -12.90 58.14 -51.23
C VAL A 17 -13.09 56.85 -52.06
N ASP A 18 -14.34 56.50 -52.36
CA ASP A 18 -14.67 55.22 -53.00
C ASP A 18 -14.06 55.06 -54.41
N GLU A 19 -13.73 56.17 -55.10
CA GLU A 19 -13.08 56.19 -56.42
C GLU A 19 -11.60 55.79 -56.39
N ALA A 20 -10.92 55.89 -55.24
CA ALA A 20 -9.55 55.41 -55.06
C ALA A 20 -9.49 53.93 -54.63
N ARG A 21 -10.65 53.26 -54.49
CA ARG A 21 -10.75 51.89 -53.95
C ARG A 21 -10.98 50.87 -55.07
N VAL A 22 -9.91 50.28 -55.58
CA VAL A 22 -10.01 49.12 -56.48
C VAL A 22 -10.39 47.88 -55.67
N ARG A 23 -11.66 47.44 -55.78
CA ARG A 23 -12.14 46.21 -55.13
C ARG A 23 -11.90 45.02 -56.04
N THR A 24 -10.86 44.23 -55.76
CA THR A 24 -10.60 42.97 -56.46
C THR A 24 -11.22 41.79 -55.72
N THR A 25 -11.93 40.91 -56.43
CA THR A 25 -12.51 39.67 -55.87
C THR A 25 -11.42 38.73 -55.32
N SER A 26 -10.27 38.66 -55.98
CA SER A 26 -9.08 37.91 -55.54
C SER A 26 -8.54 38.40 -54.20
N GLY A 27 -8.37 39.72 -54.02
CA GLY A 27 -7.94 40.30 -52.74
C GLY A 27 -8.91 40.02 -51.58
N GLY A 28 -10.22 39.99 -51.86
CA GLY A 28 -11.24 39.60 -50.87
C GLY A 28 -11.11 38.14 -50.41
N ILE A 29 -10.90 37.21 -51.35
CA ILE A 29 -10.68 35.78 -51.06
C ILE A 29 -9.42 35.58 -50.22
N VAL A 30 -8.31 36.23 -50.61
CA VAL A 30 -7.04 36.15 -49.86
C VAL A 30 -7.21 36.70 -48.45
N THR A 31 -7.94 37.80 -48.27
CA THR A 31 -8.20 38.37 -46.94
C THR A 31 -9.00 37.40 -46.06
N ILE A 32 -10.06 36.78 -46.59
CA ILE A 32 -10.86 35.80 -45.84
C ILE A 32 -10.02 34.58 -45.47
N ALA A 33 -9.25 34.02 -46.41
CA ALA A 33 -8.37 32.89 -46.14
C ALA A 33 -7.33 33.22 -45.06
N SER A 34 -6.69 34.40 -45.15
CA SER A 34 -5.73 34.85 -44.14
C SER A 34 -6.36 35.02 -42.77
N LEU A 35 -7.57 35.57 -42.69
CA LEU A 35 -8.30 35.75 -41.43
C LEU A 35 -8.68 34.41 -40.80
N LEU A 36 -9.12 33.44 -41.60
CA LEU A 36 -9.40 32.08 -41.11
C LEU A 36 -8.15 31.39 -40.57
N ILE A 37 -7.01 31.53 -41.26
CA ILE A 37 -5.72 30.98 -40.79
C ILE A 37 -5.30 31.65 -39.48
N VAL A 38 -5.39 32.97 -39.39
CA VAL A 38 -5.04 33.70 -38.16
C VAL A 38 -5.94 33.28 -37.00
N LEU A 39 -7.25 33.13 -37.21
CA LEU A 39 -8.16 32.64 -36.18
C LEU A 39 -7.86 31.20 -35.76
N TYR A 40 -7.52 30.32 -36.72
CA TYR A 40 -7.12 28.94 -36.44
C TYR A 40 -5.85 28.89 -35.59
N LEU A 41 -4.81 29.62 -35.98
CA LEU A 41 -3.56 29.69 -35.22
C LEU A 41 -3.77 30.32 -33.84
N ALA A 42 -4.51 31.42 -33.73
CA ALA A 42 -4.81 32.05 -32.45
C ALA A 42 -5.60 31.13 -31.51
N PHE A 43 -6.55 30.35 -32.04
CA PHE A 43 -7.25 29.35 -31.25
C PHE A 43 -6.32 28.20 -30.83
N GLY A 44 -5.42 27.77 -31.72
CA GLY A 44 -4.39 26.77 -31.41
C GLY A 44 -3.45 27.23 -30.29
N GLU A 45 -2.88 28.43 -30.39
CA GLU A 45 -2.02 29.03 -29.38
C GLU A 45 -2.76 29.25 -28.06
N TRP A 46 -4.03 29.66 -28.09
CA TRP A 46 -4.83 29.76 -26.86
C TRP A 46 -5.12 28.38 -26.26
N ALA A 47 -5.40 27.37 -27.08
CA ALA A 47 -5.57 26.00 -26.58
C ALA A 47 -4.28 25.49 -25.91
N ASP A 48 -3.11 25.76 -26.50
CA ASP A 48 -1.82 25.35 -25.96
C ASP A 48 -1.41 26.17 -24.72
N TYR A 49 -1.63 27.50 -24.72
CA TYR A 49 -1.36 28.36 -23.56
C TYR A 49 -2.19 27.99 -22.32
N ARG A 50 -3.40 27.45 -22.52
CA ARG A 50 -4.24 26.95 -21.42
C ARG A 50 -3.89 25.53 -20.98
N ARG A 51 -2.91 24.89 -21.60
CA ARG A 51 -2.47 23.56 -21.23
C ARG A 51 -1.65 23.65 -19.94
N ILE A 52 -2.03 22.84 -18.97
CA ILE A 52 -1.26 22.67 -17.74
C ILE A 52 -0.05 21.79 -18.07
N THR A 53 1.15 22.33 -17.87
CA THR A 53 2.42 21.60 -18.02
C THR A 53 3.04 21.38 -16.66
N VAL A 54 3.45 20.14 -16.40
CA VAL A 54 3.99 19.74 -15.11
C VAL A 54 5.50 19.74 -15.19
N HIS A 55 6.15 20.49 -14.31
CA HIS A 55 7.60 20.57 -14.23
C HIS A 55 8.08 19.82 -12.99
N PRO A 56 8.72 18.64 -13.16
CA PRO A 56 9.32 17.91 -12.05
C PRO A 56 10.56 18.67 -11.55
N GLU A 57 10.57 19.06 -10.28
CA GLU A 57 11.72 19.65 -9.61
C GLU A 57 12.16 18.75 -8.45
N LEU A 58 13.46 18.51 -8.30
CA LEU A 58 14.01 17.81 -7.15
C LEU A 58 14.33 18.83 -6.06
N VAL A 59 13.68 18.69 -4.91
CA VAL A 59 13.86 19.59 -3.76
C VAL A 59 14.39 18.82 -2.57
N VAL A 60 15.07 19.47 -1.62
CA VAL A 60 15.48 18.82 -0.37
C VAL A 60 14.31 18.81 0.60
N ASP A 61 13.89 17.62 1.03
CA ASP A 61 12.88 17.49 2.08
C ASP A 61 13.47 17.94 3.43
N LYS A 62 12.72 18.80 4.11
CA LYS A 62 13.06 19.33 5.43
C LYS A 62 12.21 18.70 6.54
N GLY A 63 11.24 17.86 6.17
CA GLY A 63 10.39 17.11 7.09
C GLY A 63 11.21 16.12 7.90
N ARG A 64 11.04 16.13 9.23
CA ARG A 64 11.64 15.15 10.14
C ARG A 64 10.51 14.49 10.95
N GLY A 65 10.58 13.17 11.05
CA GLY A 65 9.62 12.39 11.86
C GLY A 65 8.22 12.29 11.25
N GLU A 66 8.10 12.47 9.94
CA GLU A 66 6.84 12.24 9.23
C GLU A 66 6.49 10.75 9.21
N LYS A 67 5.19 10.45 9.12
CA LYS A 67 4.69 9.10 8.89
C LYS A 67 4.33 8.94 7.42
N MET A 68 4.06 7.72 7.01
CA MET A 68 3.50 7.40 5.70
C MET A 68 2.54 6.22 5.83
N GLU A 69 1.59 6.12 4.92
CA GLU A 69 0.70 4.97 4.86
C GLU A 69 1.16 3.99 3.79
N ILE A 70 1.10 2.70 4.09
CA ILE A 70 1.29 1.63 3.12
C ILE A 70 -0.06 0.95 2.94
N HIS A 71 -0.55 0.91 1.71
CA HIS A 71 -1.78 0.19 1.37
C HIS A 71 -1.39 -1.08 0.63
N LEU A 72 -1.87 -2.23 1.10
CA LEU A 72 -1.55 -3.53 0.55
C LEU A 72 -2.81 -4.35 0.31
N ASN A 73 -2.78 -5.18 -0.73
CA ASN A 73 -3.76 -6.23 -1.01
C ASN A 73 -3.02 -7.44 -1.58
N ILE A 74 -2.80 -8.45 -0.74
CA ILE A 74 -1.99 -9.63 -1.08
C ILE A 74 -2.76 -10.90 -0.75
N THR A 75 -2.87 -11.81 -1.70
CA THR A 75 -3.51 -13.12 -1.54
C THR A 75 -2.49 -14.25 -1.44
N PHE A 76 -2.66 -15.10 -0.43
CA PHE A 76 -1.94 -16.33 -0.15
C PHE A 76 -2.89 -17.52 -0.33
N PRO A 77 -2.96 -18.15 -1.52
CA PRO A 77 -3.96 -19.16 -1.84
C PRO A 77 -3.84 -20.48 -1.07
N LYS A 78 -2.68 -20.77 -0.47
CA LYS A 78 -2.37 -22.07 0.18
C LYS A 78 -2.04 -21.93 1.67
N ILE A 79 -2.41 -20.82 2.29
CA ILE A 79 -2.16 -20.56 3.72
C ILE A 79 -3.42 -19.95 4.35
N PRO A 80 -3.94 -20.52 5.44
CA PRO A 80 -5.07 -19.95 6.18
C PRO A 80 -4.70 -18.69 6.95
N CYS A 81 -5.67 -17.80 7.15
CA CYS A 81 -5.47 -16.54 7.87
C CYS A 81 -5.07 -16.71 9.35
N GLU A 82 -5.46 -17.82 9.97
CA GLU A 82 -5.09 -18.17 11.35
C GLU A 82 -3.59 -18.45 11.52
N LEU A 83 -2.93 -18.89 10.44
CA LEU A 83 -1.49 -19.15 10.45
C LEU A 83 -0.66 -17.94 10.04
N LEU A 84 -1.23 -16.91 9.41
CA LEU A 84 -0.45 -15.76 8.95
C LEU A 84 -0.42 -14.64 9.97
N THR A 85 0.72 -13.98 10.11
CA THR A 85 0.88 -12.73 10.85
C THR A 85 1.52 -11.66 9.96
N LEU A 86 1.17 -10.40 10.21
CA LEU A 86 1.76 -9.24 9.57
C LEU A 86 2.49 -8.46 10.67
N ASP A 87 3.80 -8.34 10.52
CA ASP A 87 4.65 -7.62 11.45
C ASP A 87 5.33 -6.45 10.76
N VAL A 88 5.46 -5.34 11.47
CA VAL A 88 6.12 -4.12 11.00
C VAL A 88 7.17 -3.71 12.03
N MET A 89 8.38 -3.46 11.56
CA MET A 89 9.53 -3.04 12.36
C MET A 89 10.27 -1.90 11.66
N ASP A 90 10.60 -0.85 12.38
CA ASP A 90 11.47 0.23 11.87
C ASP A 90 12.85 0.25 12.55
N VAL A 91 13.75 1.09 12.05
CA VAL A 91 15.10 1.26 12.63
C VAL A 91 15.11 1.87 14.04
N SER A 92 14.02 2.50 14.47
CA SER A 92 13.90 3.02 15.84
C SER A 92 13.60 1.91 16.85
N GLY A 93 13.32 0.70 16.37
CA GLY A 93 12.88 -0.41 17.21
C GLY A 93 11.43 -0.22 17.68
N GLU A 94 10.71 0.76 17.14
CA GLU A 94 9.26 0.86 17.30
C GLU A 94 8.64 -0.30 16.53
N GLN A 95 7.86 -1.09 17.25
CA GLN A 95 7.20 -2.27 16.71
C GLN A 95 5.72 -2.17 16.94
N GLN A 96 4.97 -2.47 15.89
CA GLN A 96 3.53 -2.59 15.95
C GLN A 96 3.21 -4.05 15.62
N VAL A 97 3.29 -4.90 16.64
CA VAL A 97 2.87 -6.31 16.53
C VAL A 97 1.34 -6.32 16.43
N GLY A 98 0.78 -6.96 15.40
CA GLY A 98 -0.68 -6.97 15.18
C GLY A 98 -1.24 -5.64 14.63
N VAL A 99 -0.51 -5.02 13.71
CA VAL A 99 -0.70 -3.66 13.16
C VAL A 99 -2.14 -3.14 13.09
N MET A 100 -2.34 -2.06 13.84
CA MET A 100 -3.27 -0.91 13.76
C MET A 100 -4.51 -0.99 12.85
N HIS A 101 -5.63 -0.55 13.43
CA HIS A 101 -6.89 -0.11 12.79
C HIS A 101 -6.78 0.06 11.27
N GLY A 102 -7.19 -0.91 10.46
CA GLY A 102 -7.25 -0.74 8.99
C GLY A 102 -6.87 -1.92 8.14
N VAL A 103 -6.09 -2.86 8.66
CA VAL A 103 -5.77 -4.12 7.97
C VAL A 103 -6.84 -5.17 8.28
N LYS A 104 -7.23 -5.93 7.27
CA LYS A 104 -8.21 -7.02 7.35
C LYS A 104 -7.61 -8.30 6.79
N LYS A 105 -7.93 -9.41 7.45
CA LYS A 105 -7.69 -10.78 6.99
C LYS A 105 -8.99 -11.32 6.42
N VAL A 106 -8.97 -11.59 5.12
CA VAL A 106 -10.09 -12.14 4.37
C VAL A 106 -9.83 -13.63 4.15
N ARG A 107 -10.65 -14.48 4.76
CA ARG A 107 -10.59 -15.93 4.56
C ARG A 107 -11.14 -16.28 3.17
N LEU A 108 -10.44 -17.15 2.47
CA LEU A 108 -10.80 -17.57 1.12
C LEU A 108 -11.04 -19.08 1.07
N THR A 109 -12.00 -19.52 0.26
CA THR A 109 -12.17 -20.94 -0.06
C THR A 109 -10.89 -21.50 -0.67
N PRO A 110 -10.70 -22.84 -0.66
CA PRO A 110 -9.56 -23.46 -1.29
C PRO A 110 -9.37 -22.97 -2.74
N GLN A 111 -8.10 -22.85 -3.15
CA GLN A 111 -7.75 -22.39 -4.50
C GLN A 111 -8.44 -23.23 -5.59
N GLU A 112 -8.60 -24.54 -5.35
CA GLU A 112 -9.28 -25.49 -6.24
C GLU A 112 -10.77 -25.17 -6.46
N GLU A 113 -11.40 -24.49 -5.50
CA GLU A 113 -12.81 -24.08 -5.55
C GLU A 113 -13.00 -22.64 -6.06
N GLY A 114 -11.90 -21.98 -6.47
CA GLY A 114 -11.91 -20.64 -7.06
C GLY A 114 -11.70 -19.48 -6.08
N GLY A 115 -11.27 -19.73 -4.84
CA GLY A 115 -10.80 -18.68 -3.92
C GLY A 115 -11.83 -17.61 -3.56
N LYS A 116 -13.09 -17.99 -3.35
CA LYS A 116 -14.17 -17.07 -2.97
C LYS A 116 -14.02 -16.60 -1.53
N VAL A 117 -14.51 -15.40 -1.24
CA VAL A 117 -14.50 -14.85 0.12
C VAL A 117 -15.45 -15.63 1.02
N ILE A 118 -14.95 -16.14 2.15
CA ILE A 118 -15.72 -16.81 3.20
C ILE A 118 -16.11 -15.79 4.27
N ASP A 119 -15.11 -15.09 4.81
CA ASP A 119 -15.24 -14.21 5.96
C ASP A 119 -14.17 -13.11 5.92
N THR A 120 -14.41 -11.99 6.60
CA THR A 120 -13.50 -10.86 6.70
C THR A 120 -13.38 -10.40 8.15
N THR A 121 -12.22 -10.61 8.74
CA THR A 121 -11.92 -10.22 10.12
C THR A 121 -10.93 -9.06 10.10
N ALA A 122 -11.15 -8.02 10.90
CA ALA A 122 -10.12 -7.01 11.13
C ALA A 122 -8.90 -7.65 11.82
N LEU A 123 -7.69 -7.16 11.52
CA LEU A 123 -6.47 -7.63 12.16
C LEU A 123 -6.43 -7.26 13.66
N ASP A 124 -7.21 -6.25 14.06
CA ASP A 124 -7.32 -5.83 15.45
C ASP A 124 -7.90 -6.93 16.34
N LEU A 125 -7.10 -7.19 17.37
CA LEU A 125 -7.31 -8.14 18.44
C LEU A 125 -8.65 -7.90 19.14
N HIS A 126 -9.29 -9.03 19.44
CA HIS A 126 -10.53 -9.17 20.21
C HIS A 126 -11.79 -8.76 19.45
N ASN A 127 -12.32 -9.69 18.64
CA ASN A 127 -13.76 -9.74 18.45
C ASN A 127 -14.41 -9.77 19.84
N ALA A 128 -14.98 -8.63 20.24
CA ALA A 128 -15.81 -8.52 21.44
C ALA A 128 -17.03 -9.45 21.34
N GLU A 129 -17.37 -9.92 20.14
CA GLU A 129 -18.45 -10.88 19.88
C GLU A 129 -18.03 -12.35 20.11
N GLU A 130 -16.73 -12.69 20.07
CA GLU A 130 -16.20 -13.96 20.61
C GLU A 130 -15.65 -13.77 22.04
N ALA A 131 -16.01 -12.67 22.71
CA ALA A 131 -15.83 -12.61 24.14
C ALA A 131 -16.71 -13.69 24.75
N ALA A 132 -16.10 -14.54 25.58
CA ALA A 132 -16.75 -15.55 26.37
C ALA A 132 -17.82 -14.94 27.30
N THR A 133 -18.97 -14.60 26.71
CA THR A 133 -20.17 -14.03 27.34
C THR A 133 -20.78 -15.01 28.35
N HIS A 134 -20.24 -16.23 28.41
CA HIS A 134 -20.64 -17.30 29.31
C HIS A 134 -19.64 -17.58 30.45
N LEU A 135 -18.48 -16.89 30.53
CA LEU A 135 -17.54 -17.09 31.64
C LEU A 135 -17.96 -16.29 32.87
N ASP A 136 -17.77 -16.90 34.05
CA ASP A 136 -17.99 -16.24 35.33
C ASP A 136 -17.09 -15.00 35.44
N PRO A 137 -17.58 -13.84 35.92
CA PRO A 137 -16.76 -12.63 36.11
C PRO A 137 -15.52 -12.84 36.99
N THR A 138 -15.54 -13.84 37.87
CA THR A 138 -14.43 -14.20 38.74
C THR A 138 -13.40 -15.11 38.08
N TYR A 139 -13.71 -15.72 36.92
CA TYR A 139 -12.79 -16.60 36.20
C TYR A 139 -11.46 -15.88 35.91
N CYS A 140 -10.38 -16.64 36.05
CA CYS A 140 -9.01 -16.23 35.78
C CYS A 140 -8.27 -17.46 35.28
N GLY A 141 -8.17 -17.60 33.97
CA GLY A 141 -7.47 -18.74 33.37
C GLY A 141 -5.96 -18.65 33.59
N VAL A 142 -5.32 -19.82 33.68
CA VAL A 142 -3.87 -19.94 33.87
C VAL A 142 -3.11 -19.75 32.55
N CYS A 143 -1.93 -19.15 32.61
CA CYS A 143 -1.04 -18.97 31.46
C CYS A 143 0.03 -20.07 31.35
N TYR A 144 -0.14 -21.20 32.04
CA TYR A 144 0.72 -22.41 31.96
C TYR A 144 2.23 -22.16 32.12
N GLY A 145 2.60 -21.24 33.02
CA GLY A 145 4.00 -20.89 33.30
C GLY A 145 4.56 -19.72 32.49
N ALA A 146 3.81 -19.23 31.49
CA ALA A 146 4.12 -17.98 30.81
C ALA A 146 3.60 -16.75 31.60
N THR A 147 4.19 -15.59 31.34
CA THR A 147 3.74 -14.34 31.96
C THR A 147 2.48 -13.84 31.23
N PRO A 148 1.40 -13.47 31.94
CA PRO A 148 0.19 -12.93 31.32
C PRO A 148 0.50 -11.70 30.45
N PRO A 149 -0.10 -11.58 29.25
CA PRO A 149 0.22 -10.50 28.34
C PRO A 149 -0.37 -9.16 28.85
N PRO A 150 0.28 -8.01 28.57
CA PRO A 150 -0.12 -6.72 29.13
C PRO A 150 -1.48 -6.21 28.64
N ASN A 151 -1.91 -6.67 27.47
CA ASN A 151 -3.20 -6.42 26.82
C ASN A 151 -4.28 -7.47 27.16
N ALA A 152 -4.03 -8.38 28.11
CA ALA A 152 -5.05 -9.35 28.54
C ALA A 152 -6.31 -8.64 29.04
N LYS A 153 -7.49 -9.23 28.78
CA LYS A 153 -8.79 -8.69 29.24
C LYS A 153 -8.84 -8.47 30.75
N LYS A 154 -8.17 -9.35 31.50
CA LYS A 154 -8.06 -9.26 32.96
C LYS A 154 -6.57 -9.29 33.33
N PRO A 155 -6.05 -8.25 33.98
CA PRO A 155 -4.65 -8.20 34.39
C PRO A 155 -4.26 -9.44 35.20
N GLY A 156 -3.19 -10.12 34.78
CA GLY A 156 -2.68 -11.29 35.49
C GLY A 156 -3.33 -12.63 35.13
N CYS A 157 -4.27 -12.68 34.18
CA CYS A 157 -4.96 -13.90 33.76
C CYS A 157 -4.81 -14.13 32.25
N CYS A 158 -4.91 -15.39 31.82
CA CYS A 158 -5.11 -15.75 30.41
C CYS A 158 -6.47 -16.45 30.29
N ASN A 159 -7.50 -15.71 29.91
CA ASN A 159 -8.87 -16.19 29.81
C ASN A 159 -9.21 -16.80 28.46
N THR A 160 -8.58 -16.36 27.37
CA THR A 160 -8.81 -16.90 26.03
C THR A 160 -7.64 -17.72 25.52
N CYS A 161 -7.88 -18.58 24.53
CA CYS A 161 -6.80 -19.31 23.87
C CYS A 161 -5.77 -18.34 23.26
N ASP A 162 -6.25 -17.22 22.73
CA ASP A 162 -5.39 -16.20 22.13
C ASP A 162 -4.47 -15.50 23.14
N GLU A 163 -4.96 -15.23 24.35
CA GLU A 163 -4.15 -14.66 25.44
C GLU A 163 -3.06 -15.65 25.90
N VAL A 164 -3.35 -16.96 25.94
CA VAL A 164 -2.34 -17.99 26.24
C VAL A 164 -1.29 -18.06 25.13
N ARG A 165 -1.71 -18.02 23.86
CA ARG A 165 -0.81 -18.03 22.70
C ARG A 165 0.12 -16.81 22.70
N GLU A 166 -0.41 -15.63 23.03
CA GLU A 166 0.36 -14.41 23.15
C GLU A 166 1.34 -14.48 24.33
N ALA A 167 0.93 -15.04 25.47
CA ALA A 167 1.82 -15.30 26.60
C ALA A 167 2.99 -16.23 26.20
N TYR A 168 2.72 -17.31 25.45
CA TYR A 168 3.75 -18.24 24.98
C TYR A 168 4.69 -17.60 23.96
N ALA A 169 4.15 -16.82 23.03
CA ALA A 169 4.95 -16.04 22.09
C ALA A 169 5.91 -15.11 22.85
N SER A 170 5.45 -14.44 23.91
CA SER A 170 6.27 -13.52 24.73
C SER A 170 7.53 -14.14 25.36
N VAL A 171 7.60 -15.47 25.43
CA VAL A 171 8.75 -16.23 25.94
C VAL A 171 9.35 -17.16 24.88
N SER A 172 8.99 -16.97 23.61
CA SER A 172 9.46 -17.76 22.45
C SER A 172 9.20 -19.26 22.57
N TRP A 173 8.08 -19.65 23.19
CA TRP A 173 7.67 -21.05 23.28
C TRP A 173 6.79 -21.44 22.09
N ALA A 174 7.06 -22.62 21.53
CA ALA A 174 6.18 -23.21 20.54
C ALA A 174 4.85 -23.59 21.20
N PHE A 175 3.74 -23.15 20.62
CA PHE A 175 2.40 -23.42 21.14
C PHE A 175 1.77 -24.66 20.52
N GLY A 176 2.08 -24.92 19.25
CA GLY A 176 1.49 -26.03 18.50
C GLY A 176 -0.04 -25.92 18.44
N ARG A 177 -0.74 -27.03 18.66
CA ARG A 177 -2.20 -27.13 18.52
C ARG A 177 -3.00 -26.74 19.77
N GLY A 178 -2.33 -26.28 20.85
CA GLY A 178 -2.98 -25.91 22.10
C GLY A 178 -3.52 -27.11 22.90
N GLU A 179 -2.92 -28.28 22.76
CA GLU A 179 -3.27 -29.47 23.52
C GLU A 179 -2.96 -29.28 25.02
N ASN A 180 -3.85 -29.74 25.90
CA ASN A 180 -3.76 -29.55 27.36
C ASN A 180 -3.90 -28.09 27.83
N VAL A 181 -4.44 -27.21 26.98
CA VAL A 181 -4.78 -25.83 27.31
C VAL A 181 -6.30 -25.71 27.35
N GLU A 182 -6.89 -25.65 28.55
CA GLU A 182 -8.34 -25.57 28.80
C GLU A 182 -9.03 -24.53 27.90
N GLN A 183 -8.42 -23.34 27.78
CA GLN A 183 -8.94 -22.23 27.00
C GLN A 183 -9.04 -22.58 25.50
N CYS A 184 -8.06 -23.30 24.97
CA CYS A 184 -8.00 -23.69 23.56
C CYS A 184 -8.87 -24.90 23.23
N GLU A 185 -8.98 -25.85 24.15
CA GLU A 185 -9.90 -26.98 24.03
C GLU A 185 -11.36 -26.49 24.06
N ARG A 186 -11.67 -25.57 24.98
CA ARG A 186 -13.00 -24.94 25.09
C ARG A 186 -13.36 -24.11 23.86
N GLU A 187 -12.39 -23.43 23.27
CA GLU A 187 -12.57 -22.59 22.08
C GLU A 187 -12.41 -23.38 20.77
N HIS A 188 -12.23 -24.70 20.84
CA HIS A 188 -12.06 -25.59 19.69
C HIS A 188 -10.98 -25.11 18.71
N TYR A 189 -9.86 -24.63 19.25
CA TYR A 189 -8.79 -24.01 18.46
C TYR A 189 -8.20 -24.98 17.43
N ALA A 190 -7.94 -26.22 17.85
CA ALA A 190 -7.33 -27.23 17.01
C ALA A 190 -8.24 -27.65 15.84
N GLU A 191 -9.54 -27.81 16.11
CA GLU A 191 -10.56 -28.13 15.12
C GLU A 191 -10.77 -26.96 14.14
N ARG A 192 -10.81 -25.73 14.65
CA ARG A 192 -10.88 -24.52 13.83
C ARG A 192 -9.67 -24.42 12.90
N LEU A 193 -8.46 -24.62 13.43
CA LEU A 193 -7.24 -24.65 12.62
C LEU A 193 -7.32 -25.71 11.51
N ASP A 194 -7.73 -26.95 11.84
CA ASP A 194 -7.82 -28.05 10.87
C ASP A 194 -8.86 -27.80 9.78
N SER A 195 -10.02 -27.25 10.14
CA SER A 195 -11.08 -26.90 9.18
C SER A 195 -10.59 -25.88 8.14
N GLN A 196 -9.67 -24.99 8.53
CA GLN A 196 -9.17 -23.91 7.70
C GLN A 196 -7.93 -24.30 6.89
N ARG A 197 -7.29 -25.46 7.12
CA ARG A 197 -5.97 -25.76 6.49
C ARG A 197 -5.95 -25.75 4.97
N LYS A 198 -7.09 -25.94 4.31
CA LYS A 198 -7.17 -25.89 2.84
C LYS A 198 -7.51 -24.50 2.30
N GLU A 199 -7.85 -23.56 3.18
CA GLU A 199 -8.23 -22.20 2.83
C GLU A 199 -7.02 -21.37 2.36
N GLY A 200 -7.35 -20.30 1.66
CA GLY A 200 -6.42 -19.20 1.41
C GLY A 200 -6.70 -18.02 2.33
N CYS A 201 -5.78 -17.05 2.32
CA CYS A 201 -5.94 -15.81 3.03
C CYS A 201 -5.60 -14.63 2.14
N ARG A 202 -6.41 -13.57 2.18
CA ARG A 202 -6.06 -12.26 1.60
C ARG A 202 -5.89 -11.25 2.72
N ILE A 203 -4.73 -10.60 2.74
CA ILE A 203 -4.45 -9.51 3.67
C ILE A 203 -4.64 -8.22 2.88
N GLU A 204 -5.59 -7.39 3.29
CA GLU A 204 -5.88 -6.12 2.62
C GLU A 204 -6.11 -4.98 3.61
N GLY A 205 -5.63 -3.79 3.30
CA GLY A 205 -5.84 -2.59 4.11
C GLY A 205 -4.66 -1.64 4.11
N GLY A 206 -4.70 -0.67 5.02
CA GLY A 206 -3.65 0.33 5.21
C GLY A 206 -2.93 0.16 6.54
N LEU A 207 -1.64 0.47 6.56
CA LEU A 207 -0.82 0.55 7.77
C LEU A 207 -0.04 1.86 7.80
N ARG A 208 0.01 2.50 8.98
CA ARG A 208 0.72 3.78 9.18
C ARG A 208 2.07 3.51 9.81
N VAL A 209 3.14 3.92 9.13
CA VAL A 209 4.53 3.67 9.54
C VAL A 209 5.33 4.95 9.57
N ASN A 210 6.43 4.96 10.32
CA ASN A 210 7.38 6.05 10.27
C ASN A 210 8.04 6.10 8.88
N LYS A 211 8.20 7.30 8.31
CA LYS A 211 8.87 7.54 7.00
C LYS A 211 10.39 7.43 7.16
N VAL A 212 10.85 6.24 7.54
CA VAL A 212 12.27 5.90 7.76
C VAL A 212 12.56 4.56 7.08
N ILE A 213 13.76 4.02 7.31
CA ILE A 213 14.09 2.66 6.90
C ILE A 213 13.29 1.69 7.77
N GLY A 214 12.64 0.72 7.15
CA GLY A 214 11.86 -0.27 7.87
C GLY A 214 11.65 -1.55 7.08
N ASN A 215 11.04 -2.52 7.74
CA ASN A 215 10.64 -3.78 7.16
C ASN A 215 9.21 -4.10 7.63
N PHE A 216 8.38 -4.57 6.71
CA PHE A 216 7.18 -5.30 7.08
C PHE A 216 7.19 -6.65 6.41
N HIS A 217 6.65 -7.66 7.07
CA HIS A 217 6.67 -9.01 6.53
C HIS A 217 5.44 -9.81 6.96
N ILE A 218 5.11 -10.78 6.11
CA ILE A 218 4.07 -11.75 6.32
C ILE A 218 4.72 -13.11 6.49
N ALA A 219 4.58 -13.70 7.67
CA ALA A 219 5.18 -14.99 8.02
C ALA A 219 4.20 -15.87 8.81
N PRO A 220 4.48 -17.17 8.96
CA PRO A 220 3.62 -18.07 9.71
C PRO A 220 3.81 -17.94 11.21
N GLY A 221 2.74 -18.13 11.95
CA GLY A 221 2.74 -18.24 13.39
C GLY A 221 2.75 -16.90 14.10
N ARG A 222 2.57 -16.95 15.42
CA ARG A 222 2.72 -15.76 16.27
C ARG A 222 4.20 -15.41 16.35
N SER A 223 4.48 -14.12 16.28
CA SER A 223 5.82 -13.58 16.37
C SER A 223 6.11 -13.02 17.75
N PHE A 224 7.40 -12.94 18.06
CA PHE A 224 7.89 -12.27 19.26
C PHE A 224 9.20 -11.59 18.96
N THR A 225 9.36 -10.41 19.55
CA THR A 225 10.61 -9.67 19.48
C THR A 225 11.12 -9.32 20.86
N ASN A 226 12.42 -9.54 21.08
CA ASN A 226 13.14 -9.01 22.22
C ASN A 226 14.52 -8.51 21.78
N GLY A 227 14.72 -7.18 21.85
CA GLY A 227 15.92 -6.53 21.37
C GLY A 227 16.15 -6.82 19.87
N ASN A 228 17.27 -7.43 19.53
CA ASN A 228 17.66 -7.71 18.15
C ASN A 228 17.14 -9.06 17.63
N MET A 229 16.39 -9.82 18.44
CA MET A 229 15.88 -11.14 18.07
C MET A 229 14.39 -11.05 17.76
N HIS A 230 14.03 -11.42 16.53
CA HIS A 230 12.64 -11.55 16.09
C HIS A 230 12.40 -13.00 15.63
N VAL A 231 11.47 -13.68 16.28
CA VAL A 231 11.20 -15.11 16.10
C VAL A 231 9.73 -15.35 15.80
N HIS A 232 9.46 -16.42 15.08
CA HIS A 232 8.11 -16.87 14.70
C HIS A 232 7.92 -18.32 15.15
N ASP A 233 6.73 -18.66 15.64
CA ASP A 233 6.36 -20.05 15.89
C ASP A 233 5.95 -20.75 14.59
N LEU A 234 6.91 -21.46 14.00
CA LEU A 234 6.73 -22.14 12.71
C LEU A 234 6.17 -23.57 12.84
N ASN A 235 5.88 -24.05 14.05
CA ASN A 235 5.57 -25.47 14.26
C ASN A 235 4.32 -25.91 13.48
N ASN A 236 3.21 -25.16 13.61
CA ASN A 236 1.96 -25.49 12.90
C ASN A 236 2.03 -25.34 11.37
N TYR A 237 2.99 -24.54 10.88
CA TYR A 237 3.20 -24.33 9.45
C TYR A 237 3.91 -25.53 8.81
N PHE A 238 4.98 -26.02 9.44
CA PHE A 238 5.73 -27.18 8.96
C PHE A 238 5.02 -28.51 9.26
N ASP A 239 4.32 -28.63 10.39
CA ASP A 239 3.52 -29.81 10.75
C ASP A 239 2.13 -29.78 10.11
N SER A 240 2.06 -29.48 8.80
CA SER A 240 0.79 -29.44 8.08
C SER A 240 0.39 -30.82 7.56
N PRO A 241 -0.82 -31.32 7.86
CA PRO A 241 -1.36 -32.56 7.29
C PRO A 241 -1.83 -32.41 5.83
N VAL A 242 -1.75 -31.22 5.24
CA VAL A 242 -2.18 -30.98 3.85
C VAL A 242 -1.16 -31.56 2.87
N PRO A 243 -1.57 -32.30 1.82
CA PRO A 243 -0.67 -32.79 0.80
C PRO A 243 0.14 -31.64 0.15
N GLY A 244 1.46 -31.74 0.18
CA GLY A 244 2.36 -30.70 -0.33
C GLY A 244 2.61 -29.53 0.63
N GLY A 245 2.02 -29.56 1.83
CA GLY A 245 2.22 -28.55 2.87
C GLY A 245 1.68 -27.17 2.51
N HIS A 246 1.89 -26.22 3.43
CA HIS A 246 1.66 -24.80 3.17
C HIS A 246 2.86 -24.22 2.42
N VAL A 247 2.61 -23.29 1.50
CA VAL A 247 3.66 -22.63 0.70
C VAL A 247 3.32 -21.16 0.50
N PHE A 248 4.35 -20.30 0.46
CA PHE A 248 4.22 -18.84 0.33
C PHE A 248 4.04 -18.33 -1.10
N SER A 249 3.43 -19.13 -1.97
CA SER A 249 2.92 -18.61 -3.24
C SER A 249 1.95 -17.48 -2.94
N HIS A 250 2.03 -16.38 -3.67
CA HIS A 250 1.21 -15.20 -3.41
C HIS A 250 0.97 -14.36 -4.66
N HIS A 251 -0.15 -13.65 -4.66
CA HIS A 251 -0.52 -12.66 -5.65
C HIS A 251 -0.63 -11.29 -4.99
N ILE A 252 0.16 -10.33 -5.43
CA ILE A 252 0.11 -8.94 -4.99
C ILE A 252 -0.88 -8.23 -5.93
N HIS A 253 -2.10 -7.98 -5.47
CA HIS A 253 -3.10 -7.23 -6.24
C HIS A 253 -2.73 -5.77 -6.28
N SER A 254 -2.41 -5.20 -5.12
CA SER A 254 -1.89 -3.85 -5.01
C SER A 254 -0.91 -3.68 -3.87
N LEU A 255 0.13 -2.87 -4.09
CA LEU A 255 1.00 -2.35 -3.03
C LEU A 255 1.41 -0.93 -3.37
N ARG A 256 0.95 0.04 -2.57
CA ARG A 256 1.23 1.47 -2.75
C ARG A 256 1.64 2.14 -1.44
N PHE A 257 2.28 3.29 -1.59
CA PHE A 257 2.75 4.13 -0.49
C PHE A 257 2.08 5.51 -0.61
N GLY A 258 1.33 5.91 0.41
CA GLY A 258 0.55 7.14 0.44
C GLY A 258 -0.84 7.05 -0.23
N PRO A 259 -1.53 8.20 -0.33
CA PRO A 259 -2.82 8.33 -0.97
C PRO A 259 -2.72 8.25 -2.50
N GLU A 260 -3.84 7.91 -3.13
CA GLU A 260 -3.98 8.04 -4.58
C GLU A 260 -4.26 9.49 -4.97
N LEU A 261 -3.75 9.87 -6.14
CA LEU A 261 -4.09 11.15 -6.73
C LEU A 261 -5.57 11.14 -7.18
N PRO A 262 -6.34 12.20 -6.92
CA PRO A 262 -7.71 12.29 -7.40
C PRO A 262 -7.79 12.16 -8.93
N GLU A 263 -8.81 11.47 -9.45
CA GLU A 263 -9.03 11.34 -10.90
C GLU A 263 -9.07 12.69 -11.63
N GLU A 264 -9.53 13.74 -10.97
CA GLU A 264 -9.58 15.09 -11.54
C GLU A 264 -8.19 15.65 -11.83
N VAL A 265 -7.23 15.38 -10.94
CA VAL A 265 -5.82 15.77 -11.11
C VAL A 265 -5.25 15.01 -12.29
N PHE A 266 -5.50 13.69 -12.40
CA PHE A 266 -5.11 12.90 -13.58
C PHE A 266 -5.70 13.39 -14.90
N LYS A 267 -7.01 13.67 -14.93
CA LYS A 267 -7.68 14.20 -16.12
C LYS A 267 -7.08 15.53 -16.57
N LYS A 268 -6.64 16.37 -15.62
CA LYS A 268 -5.97 17.66 -15.88
C LYS A 268 -4.50 17.51 -16.29
N LEU A 269 -3.79 16.52 -15.74
CA LEU A 269 -2.40 16.17 -16.08
C LEU A 269 -2.27 15.55 -17.48
N GLY A 270 -3.38 15.08 -18.05
CA GLY A 270 -3.46 14.54 -19.41
C GLY A 270 -3.38 13.01 -19.44
N SER A 271 -4.30 12.38 -20.18
CA SER A 271 -4.34 10.92 -20.41
C SER A 271 -3.01 10.41 -20.99
N ASP A 272 -2.51 9.28 -20.45
CA ASP A 272 -1.50 8.25 -20.82
C ASP A 272 -0.39 8.51 -21.86
N SER A 273 -0.56 9.50 -22.73
CA SER A 273 0.28 9.84 -23.88
C SER A 273 1.17 11.07 -23.67
N ILE A 274 1.01 11.82 -22.57
CA ILE A 274 1.67 13.13 -22.37
C ILE A 274 2.76 13.11 -21.28
N ILE A 275 2.74 12.17 -20.33
CA ILE A 275 3.78 12.05 -19.30
C ILE A 275 4.40 10.64 -19.33
N PRO A 276 5.37 10.37 -20.24
CA PRO A 276 5.99 9.04 -20.37
C PRO A 276 6.76 8.58 -19.13
N TRP A 277 7.11 9.52 -18.24
CA TRP A 277 8.04 9.32 -17.14
C TRP A 277 7.38 9.06 -15.79
N THR A 278 6.07 9.28 -15.69
CA THR A 278 5.37 9.16 -14.41
C THR A 278 4.08 8.36 -14.57
N ASN A 279 4.23 7.03 -14.64
CA ASN A 279 3.10 6.13 -14.42
C ASN A 279 2.81 6.09 -12.91
N HIS A 280 2.27 7.17 -12.35
CA HIS A 280 1.88 7.25 -10.93
C HIS A 280 0.86 6.18 -10.50
N HIS A 281 0.27 5.44 -11.46
CA HIS A 281 -0.62 4.31 -11.23
C HIS A 281 0.02 2.93 -11.42
N LEU A 282 1.27 2.83 -11.89
CA LEU A 282 1.94 1.54 -12.04
C LEU A 282 2.92 1.37 -10.90
N ASN A 283 2.38 1.02 -9.74
CA ASN A 283 3.23 0.50 -8.68
C ASN A 283 3.88 -0.80 -9.20
N PRO A 284 5.22 -0.95 -9.13
CA PRO A 284 5.91 -2.08 -9.76
C PRO A 284 5.45 -3.49 -9.35
N LEU A 285 4.81 -3.64 -8.18
CA LEU A 285 4.33 -4.94 -7.69
C LEU A 285 2.82 -5.18 -7.91
N ASP A 286 2.08 -4.23 -8.46
CA ASP A 286 0.64 -4.41 -8.71
C ASP A 286 0.41 -5.52 -9.75
N ASN A 287 -0.54 -6.40 -9.45
CA ASN A 287 -0.89 -7.59 -10.23
C ASN A 287 0.30 -8.53 -10.54
N THR A 288 1.22 -8.67 -9.58
CA THR A 288 2.35 -9.62 -9.69
C THR A 288 2.06 -10.92 -8.94
N GLU A 289 2.58 -12.04 -9.46
CA GLU A 289 2.43 -13.35 -8.85
C GLU A 289 3.79 -14.01 -8.62
N GLN A 290 3.94 -14.68 -7.48
CA GLN A 290 5.07 -15.55 -7.18
C GLN A 290 4.57 -16.93 -6.78
N ILE A 291 5.17 -17.97 -7.37
CA ILE A 291 4.78 -19.35 -7.15
C ILE A 291 5.99 -20.14 -6.64
N THR A 292 5.76 -20.96 -5.62
CA THR A 292 6.71 -21.96 -5.12
C THR A 292 5.97 -23.24 -4.73
N HIS A 293 6.71 -24.35 -4.74
CA HIS A 293 6.26 -25.65 -4.27
C HIS A 293 6.97 -26.08 -2.98
N GLU A 294 7.83 -25.22 -2.43
CA GLU A 294 8.58 -25.48 -1.21
C GLU A 294 7.99 -24.71 -0.03
N SER A 295 7.75 -25.39 1.08
CA SER A 295 7.29 -24.75 2.32
C SER A 295 8.39 -23.88 2.94
N ALA A 296 9.64 -24.32 2.86
CA ALA A 296 10.79 -23.62 3.40
C ALA A 296 11.36 -22.62 2.37
N TYR A 297 10.54 -21.62 1.97
CA TYR A 297 10.90 -20.68 0.92
C TYR A 297 10.66 -19.22 1.35
N ASN A 298 11.51 -18.31 0.88
CA ASN A 298 11.49 -16.91 1.29
C ASN A 298 11.49 -15.98 0.07
N PHE A 299 10.58 -15.01 0.09
CA PHE A 299 10.48 -13.94 -0.89
C PHE A 299 10.85 -12.61 -0.23
N MET A 300 11.75 -11.86 -0.84
CA MET A 300 12.23 -10.57 -0.35
C MET A 300 12.05 -9.51 -1.43
N TYR A 301 11.40 -8.42 -1.07
CA TYR A 301 11.23 -7.24 -1.89
C TYR A 301 11.99 -6.08 -1.24
N PHE A 302 12.96 -5.54 -1.96
CA PHE A 302 13.70 -4.35 -1.56
C PHE A 302 13.09 -3.14 -2.26
N VAL A 303 12.32 -2.35 -1.51
CA VAL A 303 11.53 -1.23 -2.01
C VAL A 303 12.27 0.08 -1.73
N LYS A 304 12.49 0.88 -2.77
CA LYS A 304 13.05 2.23 -2.65
C LYS A 304 11.93 3.23 -2.92
N VAL A 305 11.48 3.90 -1.86
CA VAL A 305 10.35 4.83 -1.89
C VAL A 305 10.87 6.26 -2.07
N VAL A 306 10.24 7.01 -2.98
CA VAL A 306 10.53 8.41 -3.29
C VAL A 306 9.26 9.22 -3.07
N SER A 307 9.30 10.18 -2.15
CA SER A 307 8.19 11.13 -1.93
C SER A 307 7.99 12.02 -3.15
N THR A 308 6.74 12.25 -3.52
CA THR A 308 6.34 13.14 -4.62
C THR A 308 5.18 14.01 -4.17
N SER A 309 5.42 15.32 -4.13
CA SER A 309 4.45 16.31 -3.70
C SER A 309 3.81 16.98 -4.92
N TYR A 310 2.49 16.99 -4.93
CA TYR A 310 1.69 17.66 -5.95
C TYR A 310 1.19 18.98 -5.39
N LEU A 311 1.58 20.08 -6.03
CA LEU A 311 1.26 21.43 -5.58
C LEU A 311 0.35 22.13 -6.59
N PRO A 312 -0.76 22.74 -6.16
CA PRO A 312 -1.59 23.53 -7.06
C PRO A 312 -0.85 24.78 -7.56
N ILE A 313 -1.19 25.27 -8.77
CA ILE A 313 -0.70 26.56 -9.27
C ILE A 313 -1.02 27.68 -8.27
N GLY A 314 0.00 28.48 -7.93
CA GLY A 314 -0.12 29.56 -6.96
C GLY A 314 0.00 29.11 -5.51
N TRP A 315 0.38 27.85 -5.26
CA TRP A 315 0.72 27.37 -3.93
C TRP A 315 1.84 28.23 -3.32
N GLU A 316 1.57 28.75 -2.13
CA GLU A 316 2.52 29.47 -1.30
C GLU A 316 2.76 28.65 -0.04
N HIS A 317 4.03 28.57 0.38
CA HIS A 317 4.44 27.78 1.53
C HIS A 317 3.91 28.42 2.83
N THR A 318 2.66 28.13 3.16
CA THR A 318 2.13 28.46 4.49
C THR A 318 2.74 27.48 5.49
N HIS A 319 3.34 27.99 6.56
CA HIS A 319 3.83 27.18 7.67
C HIS A 319 2.65 26.61 8.48
N ASN A 320 1.78 25.83 7.84
CA ASN A 320 0.72 25.13 8.52
C ASN A 320 1.17 23.68 8.69
N SER A 321 1.43 23.33 9.94
CA SER A 321 1.67 21.98 10.41
C SER A 321 0.57 21.06 9.88
N ALA A 322 0.97 19.94 9.27
CA ALA A 322 0.07 18.85 8.90
C ALA A 322 -0.91 18.55 10.05
N PRO A 323 -2.17 18.21 9.75
CA PRO A 323 -3.15 17.91 10.79
C PRO A 323 -2.59 16.88 11.78
N HIS A 324 -2.82 17.11 13.08
CA HIS A 324 -2.31 16.26 14.16
C HIS A 324 -2.53 14.76 13.85
N ASP A 325 -1.43 14.01 13.78
CA ASP A 325 -1.28 12.60 13.36
C ASP A 325 -2.28 11.58 13.95
N ALA A 326 -2.97 11.92 15.04
CA ALA A 326 -3.75 10.98 15.84
C ALA A 326 -5.26 10.89 15.47
N SER A 327 -5.79 11.79 14.63
CA SER A 327 -7.25 11.85 14.34
C SER A 327 -7.62 11.67 12.86
N VAL A 328 -6.66 11.27 12.02
CA VAL A 328 -6.88 11.12 10.57
C VAL A 328 -7.09 9.64 10.25
N ASP A 329 -8.26 9.31 9.71
CA ASP A 329 -8.60 7.97 9.21
C ASP A 329 -7.60 7.51 8.14
N ILE A 330 -7.44 6.20 7.99
CA ILE A 330 -6.60 5.63 6.92
C ILE A 330 -7.12 6.06 5.54
N GLY A 331 -6.19 6.45 4.68
CA GLY A 331 -6.46 6.97 3.34
C GLY A 331 -6.57 8.49 3.26
N ALA A 332 -6.70 9.21 4.38
CA ALA A 332 -6.69 10.66 4.40
C ALA A 332 -5.30 11.26 4.69
N TYR A 333 -4.32 10.44 5.09
CA TYR A 333 -2.95 10.88 5.29
C TYR A 333 -2.29 11.26 3.95
N GLY A 334 -1.57 12.38 3.93
CA GLY A 334 -0.95 12.93 2.71
C GLY A 334 -1.83 13.92 1.95
N HIS A 335 -3.11 14.10 2.31
CA HIS A 335 -3.93 15.21 1.82
C HIS A 335 -3.81 16.42 2.75
N SER A 336 -3.25 17.52 2.24
CA SER A 336 -3.12 18.75 3.01
C SER A 336 -4.29 19.71 2.77
N GLN A 337 -4.55 20.60 3.73
CA GLN A 337 -5.65 21.58 3.66
C GLN A 337 -5.41 22.69 2.62
N ASP A 338 -4.14 22.93 2.27
CA ASP A 338 -3.73 23.86 1.20
C ASP A 338 -3.89 23.27 -0.20
N GLY A 339 -4.43 22.04 -0.31
CA GLY A 339 -4.63 21.32 -1.55
C GLY A 339 -3.38 20.62 -2.06
N SER A 340 -2.26 20.63 -1.31
CA SER A 340 -1.12 19.78 -1.64
C SER A 340 -1.43 18.31 -1.36
N ILE A 341 -0.85 17.44 -2.17
CA ILE A 341 -0.98 15.99 -2.01
C ILE A 341 0.41 15.37 -1.97
N GLU A 342 0.74 14.75 -0.84
CA GLU A 342 1.95 13.98 -0.65
C GLU A 342 1.69 12.54 -1.06
N THR A 343 2.26 12.13 -2.19
CA THR A 343 2.21 10.77 -2.71
C THR A 343 3.59 10.15 -2.70
N HIS A 344 3.69 8.85 -2.96
CA HIS A 344 4.98 8.21 -3.12
C HIS A 344 5.00 7.32 -4.34
N GLN A 345 6.14 7.34 -5.02
CA GLN A 345 6.51 6.35 -6.03
C GLN A 345 7.54 5.40 -5.43
N TYR A 346 7.68 4.21 -6.01
CA TYR A 346 8.78 3.34 -5.63
C TYR A 346 9.34 2.54 -6.80
N SER A 347 10.57 2.09 -6.61
CA SER A 347 11.18 1.02 -7.40
C SER A 347 11.43 -0.19 -6.51
N VAL A 348 11.46 -1.38 -7.10
CA VAL A 348 11.62 -2.64 -6.37
C VAL A 348 12.69 -3.51 -6.98
N THR A 349 13.44 -4.20 -6.12
CA THR A 349 14.26 -5.34 -6.50
C THR A 349 13.74 -6.57 -5.77
N THR A 350 13.44 -7.62 -6.53
CA THR A 350 12.90 -8.87 -5.98
C THR A 350 14.01 -9.90 -5.83
N HIS A 351 14.01 -10.58 -4.70
CA HIS A 351 14.88 -11.72 -4.42
C HIS A 351 14.04 -12.86 -3.85
N ARG A 352 14.42 -14.09 -4.17
CA ARG A 352 13.74 -15.29 -3.68
C ARG A 352 14.77 -16.39 -3.48
N ARG A 353 14.57 -17.23 -2.48
CA ARG A 353 15.49 -18.33 -2.18
C ARG A 353 14.82 -19.45 -1.38
N SER A 354 15.35 -20.66 -1.54
CA SER A 354 15.06 -21.77 -0.62
C SER A 354 15.82 -21.60 0.69
N LEU A 355 15.15 -21.90 1.81
CA LEU A 355 15.76 -21.92 3.14
C LEU A 355 16.56 -23.20 3.38
N ASN A 356 16.41 -24.21 2.53
CA ASN A 356 17.24 -25.41 2.53
C ASN A 356 18.67 -25.14 2.00
N GLY A 357 18.93 -23.92 1.53
CA GLY A 357 20.18 -23.51 0.90
C GLY A 357 20.41 -24.19 -0.45
N GLY A 358 21.57 -23.95 -1.05
CA GLY A 358 21.93 -24.52 -2.35
C GLY A 358 22.19 -23.45 -3.40
N ASP A 359 22.33 -23.88 -4.66
CA ASP A 359 22.51 -22.98 -5.80
C ASP A 359 21.18 -22.68 -6.51
N ASP A 360 21.10 -21.54 -7.19
CA ASP A 360 19.94 -21.17 -8.03
C ASP A 360 20.07 -21.73 -9.46
N ALA A 361 20.64 -22.93 -9.61
CA ALA A 361 20.87 -23.51 -10.93
C ALA A 361 19.56 -23.72 -11.71
N ALA A 362 18.46 -24.03 -11.01
CA ALA A 362 17.12 -24.16 -11.60
C ALA A 362 16.57 -22.85 -12.20
N ASP A 363 17.00 -21.70 -11.65
CA ASP A 363 16.65 -20.36 -12.11
C ASP A 363 17.72 -19.76 -13.04
N GLY A 364 18.68 -20.57 -13.50
CA GLY A 364 19.73 -20.14 -14.43
C GLY A 364 20.91 -19.40 -13.79
N HIS A 365 21.02 -19.41 -12.46
CA HIS A 365 22.02 -18.68 -11.68
C HIS A 365 22.86 -19.62 -10.80
N LYS A 366 23.59 -20.54 -11.42
CA LYS A 366 24.40 -21.54 -10.70
C LYS A 366 25.50 -20.93 -9.81
N GLU A 367 25.92 -19.71 -10.10
CA GLU A 367 26.89 -18.94 -9.33
C GLU A 367 26.34 -18.37 -8.01
N LYS A 368 25.01 -18.28 -7.87
CA LYS A 368 24.38 -17.79 -6.65
C LYS A 368 24.17 -18.94 -5.67
N LEU A 369 24.82 -18.85 -4.52
CA LEU A 369 24.73 -19.81 -3.43
C LEU A 369 24.02 -19.20 -2.22
N HIS A 370 22.97 -19.86 -1.75
CA HIS A 370 22.18 -19.45 -0.60
C HIS A 370 22.59 -20.20 0.66
N ALA A 371 22.71 -19.46 1.75
CA ALA A 371 22.88 -20.04 3.08
C ALA A 371 21.60 -20.75 3.54
N ARG A 372 21.79 -21.80 4.37
CA ARG A 372 20.69 -22.50 5.04
C ARG A 372 20.09 -21.65 6.15
N GLY A 373 18.78 -21.78 6.34
CA GLY A 373 18.03 -21.14 7.41
C GLY A 373 17.38 -19.80 7.03
N GLY A 374 16.57 -19.29 7.95
CA GLY A 374 15.70 -18.14 7.78
C GLY A 374 14.26 -18.49 8.13
N ILE A 375 13.35 -17.54 7.92
CA ILE A 375 11.92 -17.68 8.19
C ILE A 375 11.19 -17.75 6.84
N PRO A 376 10.30 -18.73 6.60
CA PRO A 376 9.50 -18.75 5.39
C PRO A 376 8.52 -17.59 5.41
N GLY A 377 8.30 -16.94 4.28
CA GLY A 377 7.44 -15.76 4.26
C GLY A 377 7.72 -14.80 3.12
N VAL A 378 7.02 -13.67 3.18
CA VAL A 378 7.16 -12.56 2.25
C VAL A 378 7.59 -11.31 3.01
N PHE A 379 8.76 -10.78 2.66
CA PHE A 379 9.43 -9.71 3.37
C PHE A 379 9.58 -8.48 2.48
N PHE A 380 9.14 -7.33 2.96
CA PHE A 380 9.27 -6.05 2.27
C PHE A 380 10.19 -5.15 3.10
N SER A 381 11.40 -4.94 2.61
CA SER A 381 12.33 -3.98 3.21
C SER A 381 12.25 -2.69 2.42
N TYR A 382 11.82 -1.61 3.07
CA TYR A 382 11.67 -0.32 2.43
C TYR A 382 12.68 0.71 2.95
N VAL A 383 13.15 1.54 2.04
CA VAL A 383 13.96 2.73 2.35
C VAL A 383 13.25 3.92 1.73
N SER A 384 12.84 4.86 2.58
CA SER A 384 12.27 6.13 2.13
C SER A 384 13.39 7.16 1.96
N TYR A 385 13.59 7.62 0.73
CA TYR A 385 14.49 8.73 0.43
C TYR A 385 13.68 10.02 0.51
N SER A 386 13.67 10.65 1.68
CA SER A 386 13.15 12.00 1.82
C SER A 386 14.07 13.03 1.14
N GLU A 387 15.36 12.78 0.92
CA GLU A 387 16.29 13.86 0.52
C GLU A 387 16.02 14.54 -0.84
N PHE A 388 15.19 13.96 -1.71
CA PHE A 388 14.86 14.51 -3.04
C PHE A 388 13.39 14.34 -3.48
N PRO A 389 12.38 14.95 -2.81
CA PRO A 389 11.02 14.99 -3.32
C PRO A 389 10.95 15.56 -4.73
N MET A 390 10.14 14.91 -5.57
CA MET A 390 9.71 15.50 -6.83
C MET A 390 8.52 16.44 -6.58
N LEU A 391 8.64 17.69 -6.98
CA LEU A 391 7.52 18.64 -7.01
C LEU A 391 6.88 18.63 -8.38
N HIS A 392 5.57 18.46 -8.43
CA HIS A 392 4.76 18.59 -9.65
C HIS A 392 3.77 19.73 -9.44
N LYS A 393 4.00 20.87 -10.11
CA LYS A 393 3.05 21.99 -10.12
C LYS A 393 2.01 21.80 -11.22
N TYR A 394 0.72 21.89 -10.88
CA TYR A 394 -0.40 21.63 -11.80
C TYR A 394 -1.55 22.61 -11.67
#